data_AF-A0A820GDP9-F1
#
_entry.id   AF-A0A820GDP9-F1
#
_cell.length_a   1.000
_cell.length_b   1.000
_cell.length_c   1.000
_cell.angle_alpha   90.00
_cell.angle_beta   90.00
_cell.angle_gamma   90.00
#
_symmetry.space_group_name_H-M   'P 1'
#
loop_
_entity.id
_entity.type
_entity.pdbx_description
1 polymer ?
#
loop_
_entity_poly.entity_id
_entity_poly.type
_entity_poly.pdbx_seq_one_letter_code
_entity_poly.pdbx_strand_id
1 'polypeptide(L)'
;MGGVCISSKSSPVIANTTKNEIKLKPTLPSRHSNTDKPWFDIQYHDKDCTRIMKPNEIKSMMLKPPNAVNKTDLNRILGSLIGLALGDALGAHVEFRPYQYLCEHPVSDLQEGGTWGLIKGQFTDDTSMALCLATSLVVCRDFQAYDQLVRYKWWYRHGYMSSTGECFDIGAATRQSVLEFEERQKKFSIKHNIPYRDMDFLDDQSILSQFNVY
;
A
#
# COMPACT_ATOMS: atom_id res chain seq x y z
N MET A 1 -37.36 18.69 60.64
CA MET A 1 -36.64 18.24 59.43
C MET A 1 -35.21 17.85 59.85
N GLY A 2 -34.77 16.64 59.47
CA GLY A 2 -33.35 16.26 59.41
C GLY A 2 -32.70 15.71 60.68
N GLY A 3 -32.98 14.43 61.00
CA GLY A 3 -32.16 13.64 61.93
C GLY A 3 -30.97 12.99 61.22
N VAL A 4 -29.86 12.87 61.94
CA VAL A 4 -28.64 12.13 61.56
C VAL A 4 -28.79 10.67 61.96
N CYS A 5 -28.53 9.72 61.06
CA CYS A 5 -28.04 8.39 61.41
C CYS A 5 -27.39 7.66 60.21
N ILE A 6 -26.47 6.75 60.55
CA ILE A 6 -25.34 6.23 59.78
C ILE A 6 -25.75 5.08 58.84
N SER A 7 -25.11 4.94 57.68
CA SER A 7 -25.11 3.68 56.91
C SER A 7 -23.81 3.50 56.11
N SER A 8 -23.03 2.51 56.53
CA SER A 8 -21.95 1.87 55.80
C SER A 8 -22.46 1.21 54.52
N LYS A 9 -21.83 1.49 53.37
CA LYS A 9 -21.91 0.62 52.19
C LYS A 9 -20.55 0.48 51.51
N SER A 10 -20.16 -0.78 51.42
CA SER A 10 -19.14 -1.39 50.61
C SER A 10 -19.09 -0.83 49.18
N SER A 11 -17.88 -0.73 48.64
CA SER A 11 -17.64 -0.58 47.20
C SER A 11 -16.65 -1.66 46.73
N PRO A 12 -16.78 -2.09 45.47
CA PRO A 12 -16.62 -3.48 45.09
C PRO A 12 -15.27 -3.80 44.45
N VAL A 13 -14.96 -5.10 44.52
CA VAL A 13 -14.14 -5.93 43.63
C VAL A 13 -13.52 -5.19 42.44
N ILE A 14 -12.18 -5.14 42.45
CA ILE A 14 -11.32 -4.79 41.32
C ILE A 14 -11.58 -5.81 40.21
N ALA A 15 -12.35 -5.42 39.20
CA ALA A 15 -12.38 -6.13 37.93
C ALA A 15 -11.07 -5.81 37.17
N ASN A 16 -10.12 -6.73 37.26
CA ASN A 16 -8.96 -6.75 36.37
C ASN A 16 -9.43 -7.16 34.97
N THR A 17 -9.90 -6.20 34.18
CA THR A 17 -9.95 -6.34 32.72
C THR A 17 -8.58 -5.98 32.19
N THR A 18 -7.78 -7.00 31.88
CA THR A 18 -6.59 -6.89 31.03
C THR A 18 -6.98 -6.22 29.72
N LYS A 19 -6.65 -4.93 29.57
CA LYS A 19 -6.58 -4.28 28.26
C LYS A 19 -5.45 -4.97 27.51
N ASN A 20 -5.78 -5.86 26.57
CA ASN A 20 -4.82 -6.26 25.55
C ASN A 20 -4.44 -4.99 24.78
N GLU A 21 -3.19 -4.56 24.92
CA GLU A 21 -2.64 -3.46 24.14
C GLU A 21 -2.63 -3.87 22.67
N ILE A 22 -3.49 -3.22 21.88
CA ILE A 22 -3.51 -3.36 20.42
C ILE A 22 -2.16 -2.84 19.93
N LYS A 23 -1.39 -3.72 19.29
CA LYS A 23 -0.17 -3.30 18.60
C LYS A 23 -0.56 -2.53 17.34
N LEU A 24 -0.02 -1.32 17.24
CA LEU A 24 -0.16 -0.43 16.10
C LEU A 24 1.23 -0.27 15.48
N LYS A 25 1.33 -0.40 14.15
CA LYS A 25 2.51 0.08 13.42
C LYS A 25 2.50 1.63 13.45
N PRO A 26 3.65 2.31 13.41
CA PRO A 26 3.72 3.77 13.43
C PRO A 26 3.34 4.41 12.08
N THR A 27 2.94 5.67 12.15
CA THR A 27 2.24 6.43 11.11
C THR A 27 3.13 6.83 9.93
N LEU A 28 2.59 6.78 8.70
CA LEU A 28 3.17 7.38 7.48
C LEU A 28 3.57 8.86 7.70
N PRO A 29 4.62 9.35 7.02
CA PRO A 29 5.02 10.75 7.12
C PRO A 29 3.99 11.65 6.42
N SER A 30 3.81 12.86 6.94
CA SER A 30 2.91 13.88 6.39
C SER A 30 3.13 14.11 4.90
N ARG A 31 2.04 14.40 4.15
CA ARG A 31 2.03 14.80 2.73
C ARG A 31 3.26 15.63 2.37
N HIS A 32 4.28 15.00 1.80
CA HIS A 32 5.28 15.71 1.03
C HIS A 32 4.67 15.89 -0.36
N SER A 33 4.48 17.14 -0.80
CA SER A 33 4.23 17.48 -2.19
C SER A 33 5.42 16.98 -3.00
N ASN A 34 5.29 15.79 -3.59
CA ASN A 34 6.42 15.01 -4.05
C ASN A 34 6.71 15.23 -5.55
N THR A 35 6.41 16.42 -6.05
CA THR A 35 6.53 16.77 -7.48
C THR A 35 7.98 16.85 -7.95
N ASP A 36 8.95 16.91 -7.04
CA ASP A 36 10.38 17.04 -7.34
C ASP A 36 11.18 15.73 -7.17
N LYS A 37 10.54 14.61 -6.81
CA LYS A 37 11.27 13.33 -6.68
C LYS A 37 11.43 12.66 -8.05
N PRO A 38 12.63 12.14 -8.38
CA PRO A 38 12.78 11.31 -9.56
C PRO A 38 11.87 10.10 -9.39
N TRP A 39 10.99 9.85 -10.35
CA TRP A 39 10.08 8.70 -10.34
C TRP A 39 10.81 7.35 -10.27
N PHE A 40 12.12 7.33 -10.58
CA PHE A 40 13.02 6.19 -10.37
C PHE A 40 13.30 5.85 -8.90
N ASP A 41 12.99 6.74 -7.95
CA ASP A 41 13.13 6.46 -6.52
C ASP A 41 11.91 5.69 -6.00
N ILE A 42 11.98 4.36 -6.09
CA ILE A 42 10.96 3.45 -5.53
C ILE A 42 10.75 3.76 -4.05
N GLN A 43 9.49 3.94 -3.65
CA GLN A 43 9.11 4.33 -2.30
C GLN A 43 9.03 3.10 -1.37
N TYR A 44 10.15 2.67 -0.81
CA TYR A 44 10.11 1.67 0.27
C TYR A 44 9.80 2.35 1.59
N HIS A 45 9.12 1.66 2.49
CA HIS A 45 8.92 2.13 3.86
C HIS A 45 9.67 1.25 4.85
N ASP A 46 9.95 1.78 6.05
CA ASP A 46 10.56 1.00 7.13
C ASP A 46 9.63 -0.15 7.54
N LYS A 47 10.16 -1.08 8.34
CA LYS A 47 9.43 -2.31 8.75
C LYS A 47 8.04 -2.02 9.31
N ASP A 48 7.86 -0.86 9.90
CA ASP A 48 6.63 -0.45 10.53
C ASP A 48 5.84 0.58 9.68
N CYS A 49 6.23 0.79 8.41
CA CYS A 49 5.57 1.64 7.41
C CYS A 49 5.37 3.12 7.80
N THR A 50 6.27 3.65 8.62
CA THR A 50 6.22 4.96 9.28
C THR A 50 6.87 6.07 8.45
N ARG A 51 7.85 5.69 7.64
CA ARG A 51 8.60 6.62 6.81
C ARG A 51 9.07 5.94 5.55
N ILE A 52 9.15 6.73 4.48
CA ILE A 52 9.87 6.30 3.28
C ILE A 52 11.33 6.11 3.67
N MET A 53 11.85 4.90 3.45
CA MET A 53 13.27 4.61 3.57
C MET A 53 14.01 5.13 2.36
N LYS A 54 15.19 5.68 2.60
CA LYS A 54 16.13 6.04 1.56
C LYS A 54 16.78 4.78 0.97
N PRO A 55 17.21 4.80 -0.30
CA PRO A 55 17.89 3.68 -0.98
C PRO A 55 19.02 3.02 -0.17
N ASN A 56 19.82 3.81 0.54
CA ASN A 56 20.91 3.32 1.38
C ASN A 56 20.46 2.58 2.64
N GLU A 57 19.26 2.86 3.15
CA GLU A 57 18.68 2.25 4.36
C GLU A 57 18.05 0.89 4.05
N ILE A 58 17.55 0.71 2.82
CA ILE A 58 16.94 -0.54 2.36
C ILE A 58 18.00 -1.61 2.11
N LYS A 59 19.25 -1.23 1.86
CA LYS A 59 20.35 -2.13 1.50
C LYS A 59 20.62 -3.22 2.55
N SER A 60 20.30 -2.97 3.82
CA SER A 60 20.41 -3.95 4.91
C SER A 60 19.15 -4.81 5.10
N MET A 61 17.98 -4.31 4.68
CA MET A 61 16.68 -4.98 4.76
C MET A 61 16.38 -5.86 3.55
N MET A 62 16.89 -5.47 2.37
CA MET A 62 17.02 -6.35 1.23
C MET A 62 18.03 -7.42 1.59
N LEU A 63 17.52 -8.45 2.27
CA LEU A 63 18.22 -9.69 2.51
C LEU A 63 18.89 -10.10 1.18
N LYS A 64 20.11 -10.63 1.27
CA LYS A 64 20.67 -11.38 0.15
C LYS A 64 19.57 -12.33 -0.33
N PRO A 65 19.32 -12.43 -1.65
CA PRO A 65 18.36 -13.39 -2.16
C PRO A 65 18.64 -14.74 -1.49
N PRO A 66 17.61 -15.54 -1.15
CA PRO A 66 17.80 -16.83 -0.50
C PRO A 66 18.98 -17.54 -1.14
N ASN A 67 19.87 -18.14 -0.34
CA ASN A 67 21.21 -18.63 -0.73
C ASN A 67 21.23 -19.61 -1.93
N ALA A 68 20.09 -19.94 -2.54
CA ALA A 68 19.89 -20.98 -3.53
C ALA A 68 19.15 -20.56 -4.81
N VAL A 69 18.92 -19.26 -5.09
CA VAL A 69 18.38 -18.90 -6.42
C VAL A 69 19.53 -18.96 -7.43
N ASN A 70 19.50 -19.95 -8.33
CA ASN A 70 20.45 -19.99 -9.44
C ASN A 70 20.32 -18.68 -10.25
N LYS A 71 21.45 -18.13 -10.71
CA LYS A 71 21.53 -16.88 -11.48
C LYS A 71 20.53 -16.81 -12.62
N THR A 72 20.24 -17.93 -13.28
CA THR A 72 19.23 -18.00 -14.35
C THR A 72 17.82 -17.66 -13.85
N ASP A 73 17.41 -18.23 -12.73
CA ASP A 73 16.07 -17.97 -12.17
C ASP A 73 15.97 -16.55 -11.64
N LEU A 74 17.04 -16.04 -11.02
CA LEU A 74 17.10 -14.64 -10.60
C LEU A 74 16.96 -13.69 -11.81
N ASN A 75 17.65 -13.96 -12.92
CA ASN A 75 17.53 -13.18 -14.14
C ASN A 75 16.10 -13.23 -14.71
N ARG A 76 15.43 -14.38 -14.65
CA ARG A 76 14.04 -14.52 -15.10
C ARG A 76 13.08 -13.72 -14.21
N ILE A 77 13.22 -13.82 -12.88
CA ILE A 77 12.40 -13.08 -11.92
C ILE A 77 12.57 -11.57 -12.11
N LEU A 78 13.83 -11.11 -12.21
CA LEU A 78 14.13 -9.70 -12.49
C LEU A 78 13.55 -9.28 -13.84
N GLY A 79 13.74 -10.10 -14.88
CA GLY A 79 13.21 -9.87 -16.22
C GLY A 79 11.68 -9.80 -16.24
N SER A 80 10.98 -10.59 -15.43
CA SER A 80 9.51 -10.52 -15.32
C SER A 80 9.04 -9.20 -14.70
N LEU A 81 9.67 -8.74 -13.61
CA LEU A 81 9.27 -7.48 -12.96
C LEU A 81 9.67 -6.25 -13.78
N ILE A 82 10.87 -6.25 -14.35
CA ILE A 82 11.33 -5.17 -15.24
C ILE A 82 10.52 -5.18 -16.53
N GLY A 83 10.25 -6.37 -17.09
CA GLY A 83 9.46 -6.54 -18.31
C GLY A 83 8.02 -6.08 -18.14
N LEU A 84 7.41 -6.28 -16.95
CA LEU A 84 6.11 -5.71 -16.60
C LEU A 84 6.16 -4.19 -16.69
N ALA A 85 7.11 -3.55 -15.99
CA ALA A 85 7.22 -2.09 -16.00
C ALA A 85 7.56 -1.49 -17.36
N LEU A 86 8.40 -2.17 -18.15
CA LEU A 86 8.72 -1.75 -19.51
C LEU A 86 7.53 -1.91 -20.45
N GLY A 87 6.80 -3.02 -20.36
CA GLY A 87 5.62 -3.29 -21.18
C GLY A 87 4.50 -2.29 -20.92
N ASP A 88 4.25 -2.01 -19.64
CA ASP A 88 3.36 -0.96 -19.16
C ASP A 88 3.76 0.41 -19.76
N ALA A 89 4.98 0.88 -19.51
CA ALA A 89 5.43 2.18 -20.01
C ALA A 89 5.44 2.30 -21.56
N LEU A 90 5.67 1.19 -22.28
CA LEU A 90 5.55 1.16 -23.74
C LEU A 90 4.09 1.25 -24.20
N GLY A 91 3.19 0.52 -23.54
CA GLY A 91 1.77 0.46 -23.89
C GLY A 91 1.01 1.73 -23.53
N ALA A 92 1.37 2.39 -22.43
CA ALA A 92 0.70 3.59 -21.91
C ALA A 92 0.60 4.73 -22.94
N HIS A 93 1.63 4.88 -23.80
CA HIS A 93 1.64 5.91 -24.84
C HIS A 93 0.51 5.73 -25.87
N VAL A 94 0.13 4.48 -26.15
CA VAL A 94 -0.86 4.14 -27.18
C VAL A 94 -2.18 3.65 -26.61
N GLU A 95 -2.37 3.78 -25.30
CA GLU A 95 -3.61 3.41 -24.63
C GLU A 95 -4.81 4.14 -25.27
N PHE A 96 -5.93 3.41 -25.43
CA PHE A 96 -7.17 3.86 -26.09
C PHE A 96 -7.03 4.31 -27.55
N ARG A 97 -5.86 4.13 -28.17
CA ARG A 97 -5.70 4.42 -29.60
C ARG A 97 -6.31 3.30 -30.46
N PRO A 98 -6.97 3.64 -31.58
CA PRO A 98 -7.51 2.64 -32.49
C PRO A 98 -6.37 1.90 -33.19
N TYR A 99 -6.63 0.67 -33.62
CA TYR A 99 -5.64 -0.16 -34.32
C TYR A 99 -5.00 0.54 -35.53
N GLN A 100 -5.77 1.31 -36.30
CA GLN A 100 -5.26 2.07 -37.46
C GLN A 100 -4.15 3.05 -37.06
N TYR A 101 -4.28 3.68 -35.88
CA TYR A 101 -3.25 4.58 -35.36
C TYR A 101 -1.93 3.84 -35.12
N LEU A 102 -1.99 2.61 -34.61
CA LEU A 102 -0.82 1.75 -34.35
C LEU A 102 -0.13 1.29 -35.65
N CYS A 103 -0.89 1.12 -36.74
CA CYS A 103 -0.31 0.80 -38.05
C CYS A 103 0.51 1.97 -38.60
N GLU A 104 0.04 3.20 -38.40
CA GLU A 104 0.72 4.42 -38.84
C GLU A 104 1.84 4.86 -37.88
N HIS A 105 1.70 4.55 -36.59
CA HIS A 105 2.60 4.94 -35.51
C HIS A 105 3.05 3.70 -34.70
N PRO A 106 3.85 2.80 -35.28
CA PRO A 106 4.28 1.60 -34.58
C PRO A 106 5.13 1.95 -33.35
N VAL A 107 4.82 1.32 -32.22
CA VAL A 107 5.59 1.45 -30.97
C VAL A 107 6.95 0.76 -31.16
N SER A 108 8.01 1.55 -31.15
CA SER A 108 9.39 1.07 -31.38
C SER A 108 10.37 1.42 -30.26
N ASP A 109 10.01 2.38 -29.41
CA ASP A 109 10.77 2.81 -28.24
C ASP A 109 9.80 3.42 -27.20
N LEU A 110 10.30 3.64 -25.99
CA LEU A 110 9.63 4.42 -24.96
C LEU A 110 9.44 5.87 -25.44
N GLN A 111 8.21 6.36 -25.31
CA GLN A 111 7.79 7.69 -25.79
C GLN A 111 7.12 8.48 -24.67
N GLU A 112 7.17 9.80 -24.78
CA GLU A 112 6.40 10.72 -23.94
C GLU A 112 5.00 10.97 -24.54
N GLY A 113 4.06 11.45 -23.73
CA GLY A 113 2.69 11.76 -24.15
C GLY A 113 1.69 10.65 -23.80
N GLY A 114 0.89 10.22 -24.79
CA GLY A 114 -0.23 9.32 -24.57
C GLY A 114 -1.44 9.97 -23.90
N THR A 115 -2.40 9.16 -23.46
CA THR A 115 -3.66 9.61 -22.82
C THR A 115 -3.41 10.51 -21.62
N TRP A 116 -2.35 10.20 -20.86
CA TRP A 116 -2.04 10.82 -19.58
C TRP A 116 -0.91 11.86 -19.63
N GLY A 117 -0.31 12.11 -20.81
CA GLY A 117 0.79 13.08 -20.95
C GLY A 117 2.06 12.70 -20.19
N LEU A 118 2.38 11.40 -20.14
CA LEU A 118 3.49 10.85 -19.36
C LEU A 118 4.84 11.29 -19.92
N ILE A 119 5.84 11.47 -19.05
CA ILE A 119 7.22 11.58 -19.51
C ILE A 119 7.78 10.19 -19.86
N LYS A 120 8.78 10.16 -20.74
CA LYS A 120 9.40 8.90 -21.20
C LYS A 120 9.81 7.99 -20.04
N GLY A 121 9.25 6.78 -20.02
CA GLY A 121 9.56 5.73 -19.04
C GLY A 121 8.64 5.66 -17.82
N GLN A 122 7.73 6.63 -17.62
CA GLN A 122 6.69 6.51 -16.60
C GLN A 122 5.72 5.37 -16.93
N PHE A 123 5.42 4.57 -15.92
CA PHE A 123 4.48 3.44 -15.94
C PHE A 123 3.14 3.81 -15.28
N THR A 124 2.08 3.03 -15.47
CA THR A 124 0.71 3.29 -15.01
C THR A 124 0.31 2.46 -13.78
N ASP A 125 -0.98 2.10 -13.65
CA ASP A 125 -1.54 1.36 -12.55
C ASP A 125 -1.03 -0.10 -12.49
N ASP A 126 -0.78 -0.75 -13.63
CA ASP A 126 -0.21 -2.10 -13.71
C ASP A 126 1.04 -2.24 -12.83
N THR A 127 2.04 -1.38 -13.06
CA THR A 127 3.29 -1.41 -12.28
C THR A 127 3.09 -0.88 -10.87
N SER A 128 2.27 0.16 -10.67
CA SER A 128 2.00 0.71 -9.34
C SER A 128 1.39 -0.33 -8.39
N MET A 129 0.41 -1.09 -8.87
CA MET A 129 -0.24 -2.18 -8.14
C MET A 129 0.72 -3.35 -7.93
N ALA A 130 1.50 -3.73 -8.94
CA ALA A 130 2.52 -4.77 -8.80
C ALA A 130 3.56 -4.43 -7.72
N LEU A 131 4.04 -3.18 -7.68
CA LEU A 131 4.96 -2.70 -6.65
C LEU A 131 4.33 -2.69 -5.24
N CYS A 132 3.06 -2.31 -5.13
CA CYS A 132 2.33 -2.38 -3.86
C CYS A 132 2.23 -3.83 -3.35
N LEU A 133 1.86 -4.78 -4.21
CA LEU A 133 1.79 -6.21 -3.87
C LEU A 133 3.17 -6.77 -3.50
N ALA A 134 4.19 -6.52 -4.33
CA ALA A 134 5.56 -6.96 -4.06
C ALA A 134 6.08 -6.43 -2.72
N THR A 135 5.79 -5.17 -2.40
CA THR A 135 6.17 -4.59 -1.11
C THR A 135 5.45 -5.27 0.05
N SER A 136 4.15 -5.56 -0.07
CA SER A 136 3.40 -6.29 0.94
C SER A 136 4.01 -7.67 1.20
N LEU A 137 4.29 -8.43 0.14
CA LEU A 137 4.92 -9.76 0.23
C LEU A 137 6.28 -9.71 0.92
N VAL A 138 7.11 -8.72 0.61
CA VAL A 138 8.44 -8.57 1.22
C VAL A 138 8.36 -8.17 2.69
N VAL A 139 7.51 -7.19 3.03
CA VAL A 139 7.38 -6.65 4.39
C VAL A 139 6.70 -7.66 5.31
N CYS A 140 5.60 -8.26 4.87
CA CYS A 140 4.85 -9.24 5.66
C CYS A 140 5.50 -10.63 5.66
N ARG A 141 6.40 -10.90 4.71
CA ARG A 141 6.98 -12.23 4.45
C ARG A 141 5.92 -13.32 4.22
N ASP A 142 4.74 -12.90 3.76
CA ASP A 142 3.59 -13.74 3.47
C ASP A 142 2.57 -12.92 2.66
N PHE A 143 1.55 -13.58 2.13
CA PHE A 143 0.40 -12.92 1.55
C PHE A 143 -0.56 -12.42 2.64
N GLN A 144 -0.58 -11.11 2.88
CA GLN A 144 -1.56 -10.47 3.76
C GLN A 144 -2.46 -9.51 2.97
N ALA A 145 -3.65 -9.98 2.61
CA ALA A 145 -4.63 -9.21 1.84
C ALA A 145 -4.98 -7.84 2.45
N TYR A 146 -4.99 -7.73 3.79
CA TYR A 146 -5.24 -6.45 4.46
C TYR A 146 -4.13 -5.44 4.18
N ASP A 147 -2.85 -5.83 4.36
CA ASP A 147 -1.70 -4.95 4.10
C ASP A 147 -1.61 -4.58 2.60
N GLN A 148 -1.92 -5.52 1.70
CA GLN A 148 -2.02 -5.26 0.27
C GLN A 148 -3.07 -4.18 -0.05
N LEU A 149 -4.30 -4.30 0.50
CA LEU A 149 -5.37 -3.32 0.27
C LEU A 149 -5.05 -1.96 0.90
N VAL A 150 -4.37 -1.93 2.05
CA VAL A 150 -3.83 -0.69 2.63
C VAL A 150 -2.87 -0.01 1.67
N ARG A 151 -1.95 -0.75 1.04
CA ARG A 151 -1.00 -0.17 0.07
C ARG A 151 -1.68 0.31 -1.21
N TYR A 152 -2.67 -0.43 -1.71
CA TYR A 152 -3.50 0.03 -2.82
C TYR A 152 -4.26 1.31 -2.47
N LYS A 153 -4.77 1.42 -1.23
CA LYS A 153 -5.35 2.66 -0.74
C LYS A 153 -4.32 3.79 -0.68
N TRP A 154 -3.09 3.53 -0.22
CA TRP A 154 -2.04 4.56 -0.22
C TRP A 154 -1.65 5.00 -1.63
N TRP A 155 -1.61 4.08 -2.59
CA TRP A 155 -1.44 4.45 -3.99
C TRP A 155 -2.59 5.35 -4.42
N TYR A 156 -3.83 4.90 -4.26
CA TYR A 156 -5.04 5.64 -4.63
C TYR A 156 -5.14 7.04 -4.01
N ARG A 157 -4.78 7.20 -2.72
CA ARG A 157 -4.95 8.45 -1.97
C ARG A 157 -3.74 9.37 -2.00
N HIS A 158 -2.53 8.83 -2.20
CA HIS A 158 -1.27 9.53 -1.95
C HIS A 158 -0.23 9.34 -3.06
N GLY A 159 -0.53 8.60 -4.13
CA GLY A 159 0.45 8.31 -5.17
C GLY A 159 1.60 7.42 -4.71
N TYR A 160 1.38 6.62 -3.66
CA TYR A 160 2.36 5.63 -3.23
C TYR A 160 2.70 4.67 -4.38
N MET A 161 3.99 4.47 -4.65
CA MET A 161 4.48 3.67 -5.78
C MET A 161 4.01 4.13 -7.18
N SER A 162 3.53 5.37 -7.32
CA SER A 162 3.23 5.95 -8.62
C SER A 162 4.48 6.55 -9.27
N SER A 163 4.55 6.44 -10.60
CA SER A 163 5.58 7.08 -11.43
C SER A 163 5.37 8.60 -11.59
N THR A 164 4.17 9.12 -11.32
CA THR A 164 3.84 10.56 -11.43
C THR A 164 3.75 11.26 -10.08
N GLY A 165 3.82 10.50 -8.99
CA GLY A 165 3.61 11.00 -7.63
C GLY A 165 2.13 11.12 -7.22
N GLU A 166 1.19 10.79 -8.11
CA GLU A 166 -0.25 10.75 -7.84
C GLU A 166 -0.88 9.46 -8.41
N CYS A 167 -2.06 9.06 -7.93
CA CYS A 167 -2.80 7.96 -8.56
C CYS A 167 -3.48 8.46 -9.84
N PHE A 168 -3.25 7.74 -10.94
CA PHE A 168 -3.92 7.93 -12.22
C PHE A 168 -4.17 6.56 -12.84
N ASP A 169 -4.97 6.52 -13.90
CA ASP A 169 -5.30 5.31 -14.66
C ASP A 169 -5.94 4.16 -13.86
N ILE A 170 -6.46 4.44 -12.65
CA ILE A 170 -7.10 3.41 -11.85
C ILE A 170 -8.39 2.92 -12.50
N GLY A 171 -8.41 1.63 -12.84
CA GLY A 171 -9.61 0.96 -13.36
C GLY A 171 -10.81 1.06 -12.41
N ALA A 172 -12.02 1.16 -12.97
CA ALA A 172 -13.24 1.38 -12.20
C ALA A 172 -13.50 0.30 -11.13
N ALA A 173 -13.22 -0.97 -11.47
CA ALA A 173 -13.36 -2.09 -10.53
C ALA A 173 -12.38 -1.98 -9.36
N THR A 174 -11.10 -1.72 -9.64
CA THR A 174 -10.06 -1.51 -8.62
C THR A 174 -10.42 -0.36 -7.70
N ARG A 175 -10.85 0.78 -8.27
CA ARG A 175 -11.31 1.93 -7.49
C ARG A 175 -12.46 1.58 -6.57
N GLN A 176 -13.46 0.85 -7.08
CA GLN A 176 -14.61 0.43 -6.28
C GLN A 176 -14.20 -0.51 -5.12
N SER A 177 -13.29 -1.45 -5.37
CA SER A 177 -12.76 -2.34 -4.33
C SER A 177 -12.01 -1.59 -3.23
N VAL A 178 -11.19 -0.59 -3.58
CA VAL A 178 -10.48 0.25 -2.59
C VAL A 178 -11.47 1.08 -1.77
N LEU A 179 -12.49 1.66 -2.41
CA LEU A 179 -13.51 2.44 -1.70
C LEU A 179 -14.35 1.57 -0.74
N GLU A 180 -14.74 0.37 -1.17
CA GLU A 180 -15.44 -0.59 -0.30
C GLU A 180 -14.55 -1.01 0.89
N PHE A 181 -13.26 -1.27 0.66
CA PHE A 181 -12.30 -1.54 1.72
C PHE A 181 -12.22 -0.40 2.74
N GLU A 182 -12.17 0.85 2.30
CA GLU A 182 -12.17 2.03 3.18
C GLU A 182 -13.44 2.09 4.05
N GLU A 183 -14.62 1.84 3.47
CA GLU A 183 -15.87 1.80 4.21
C GLU A 183 -15.93 0.66 5.24
N ARG A 184 -15.39 -0.52 4.88
CA ARG A 184 -15.24 -1.64 5.82
C ARG A 184 -14.28 -1.28 6.96
N GLN A 185 -13.15 -0.62 6.67
CA GLN A 185 -12.25 -0.11 7.72
C GLN A 185 -12.97 0.85 8.68
N LYS A 186 -13.79 1.77 8.19
CA LYS A 186 -14.56 2.70 9.05
C LYS A 186 -15.52 1.97 9.98
N LYS A 187 -16.27 1.00 9.45
CA LYS A 187 -17.21 0.19 10.25
C LYS A 187 -16.46 -0.64 11.30
N PHE A 188 -15.34 -1.24 10.91
CA PHE A 188 -14.51 -2.06 11.79
C PHE A 188 -13.87 -1.21 12.90
N SER A 189 -13.39 -0.01 12.58
CA SER A 189 -12.77 0.91 13.54
C SER A 189 -13.76 1.29 14.65
N ILE A 190 -15.02 1.58 14.29
CA ILE A 190 -16.10 1.85 15.25
C ILE A 190 -16.39 0.61 16.10
N LYS A 191 -16.57 -0.56 15.47
CA LYS A 191 -16.90 -1.81 16.15
C LYS A 191 -15.86 -2.21 17.21
N HIS A 192 -14.58 -2.02 16.91
CA HIS A 192 -13.47 -2.41 17.79
C HIS A 192 -12.92 -1.27 18.64
N ASN A 193 -13.51 -0.07 18.57
CA ASN A 193 -13.04 1.13 19.25
C ASN A 193 -11.57 1.45 18.95
N ILE A 194 -11.19 1.32 17.67
CA ILE A 194 -9.87 1.65 17.14
C ILE A 194 -9.98 2.99 16.41
N PRO A 195 -9.11 3.99 16.67
CA PRO A 195 -9.13 5.23 15.91
C PRO A 195 -8.92 4.96 14.41
N TYR A 196 -9.73 5.57 13.53
CA TYR A 196 -9.68 5.27 12.10
C TYR A 196 -8.30 5.51 11.47
N ARG A 197 -7.58 6.53 11.94
CA ARG A 197 -6.19 6.83 11.52
C ARG A 197 -5.19 5.70 11.80
N ASP A 198 -5.52 4.81 12.72
CA ASP A 198 -4.64 3.72 13.15
C ASP A 198 -4.95 2.41 12.38
N MET A 199 -6.05 2.36 11.61
CA MET A 199 -6.51 1.15 10.91
C MET A 199 -5.48 0.59 9.92
N ASP A 200 -4.78 1.47 9.19
CA ASP A 200 -3.78 1.06 8.19
C ASP A 200 -2.56 0.37 8.80
N PHE A 201 -2.40 0.53 10.10
CA PHE A 201 -1.23 0.11 10.84
C PHE A 201 -1.54 -1.07 11.76
N LEU A 202 -2.74 -1.64 11.71
CA LEU A 202 -3.06 -2.82 12.49
C LEU A 202 -2.16 -4.00 12.09
N ASP A 203 -1.55 -4.64 13.08
CA ASP A 203 -0.74 -5.85 12.90
C ASP A 203 -1.22 -7.04 13.75
N ASP A 204 -2.11 -6.79 14.72
CA ASP A 204 -2.71 -7.79 15.59
C ASP A 204 -3.60 -8.75 14.78
N GLN A 205 -3.07 -9.97 14.56
CA GLN A 205 -3.75 -11.02 13.81
C GLN A 205 -5.05 -11.50 14.47
N SER A 206 -5.17 -11.40 15.80
CA SER A 206 -6.41 -11.78 16.51
C SER A 206 -7.56 -10.83 16.20
N ILE A 207 -7.24 -9.58 15.87
CA ILE A 207 -8.19 -8.56 15.45
C ILE A 207 -8.39 -8.63 13.93
N LEU A 208 -7.30 -8.67 13.15
CA LEU A 208 -7.36 -8.71 11.68
C LEU A 208 -8.07 -9.94 11.12
N SER A 209 -8.01 -11.09 11.80
CA SER A 209 -8.79 -12.28 11.41
C SER A 209 -10.30 -12.08 11.46
N GLN A 210 -10.79 -11.05 12.16
CA GLN A 210 -12.20 -10.66 12.18
C GLN A 210 -12.55 -9.65 11.09
N PHE A 211 -11.54 -9.08 10.42
CA PHE A 211 -11.74 -8.19 9.29
C PHE A 211 -11.97 -9.02 8.03
N ASN A 212 -13.20 -8.98 7.51
CA ASN A 212 -13.50 -9.65 6.26
C ASN A 212 -13.03 -8.81 5.07
N VAL A 213 -11.86 -9.17 4.52
CA VAL A 213 -11.29 -8.56 3.31
C VAL A 213 -12.03 -8.96 2.02
N TYR A 214 -12.85 -10.01 2.05
CA TYR A 214 -13.61 -10.54 0.90
C TYR A 214 -15.08 -10.08 0.92
#